data_AF-V4ADJ6-F1
#
_entry.id   AF-V4ADJ6-F1
#
_cell.length_a   1.000
_cell.length_b   1.000
_cell.length_c   1.000
_cell.angle_alpha   90.00
_cell.angle_beta   90.00
_cell.angle_gamma   90.00
#
_symmetry.space_group_name_H-M   'P 1'
#
loop_
_entity.id
_entity.type
_entity.pdbx_description
1 polymer ?
#
loop_
_entity_poly.entity_id
_entity_poly.type
_entity_poly.pdbx_seq_one_letter_code
_entity_poly.pdbx_strand_id
1 'polypeptide(L)'
;MGLYNNNLSFNLLRVIAQSKGPRTRYQVKKEQEFAKEVKLAQRNKFSYDVELKCQELSSLMIEEVDVSIRRKCFVEWSKVFEKYLEAQDIYEKYCTDEEILQDRTRAQTKDYCSKFKEKLQNWISQDEVQNESEIRPEDSVSQRRSRSSRSIHSVSSSVKDQITKAQLEVQSEILKERHVVQQKKLELKFQEEQLNLREKIAEV
;
A
#
# COMPACT_ATOMS: atom_id res chain seq x y z
N MET A 1 2.78 7.30 69.37
CA MET A 1 2.35 6.22 68.47
C MET A 1 2.50 6.70 67.04
N GLY A 2 3.36 6.03 66.25
CA GLY A 2 3.28 6.07 64.78
C GLY A 2 4.38 6.85 64.05
N LEU A 3 5.56 6.24 63.87
CA LEU A 3 6.52 6.61 62.81
C LEU A 3 7.38 5.41 62.37
N TYR A 4 6.78 4.36 61.81
CA TYR A 4 7.54 3.34 61.06
C TYR A 4 6.63 2.71 60.01
N ASN A 5 6.57 3.26 58.78
CA ASN A 5 6.05 2.52 57.63
C ASN A 5 6.34 3.10 56.23
N ASN A 6 7.42 3.87 56.03
CA ASN A 6 7.75 4.42 54.69
C ASN A 6 9.09 3.91 54.09
N ASN A 7 9.85 3.05 54.78
CA ASN A 7 11.16 2.59 54.30
C ASN A 7 11.15 1.23 53.57
N LEU A 8 10.00 0.55 53.49
CA LEU A 8 9.88 -0.74 52.81
C LEU A 8 9.65 -0.61 51.29
N SER A 9 9.00 0.45 50.80
CA SER A 9 8.70 0.56 49.35
C SER A 9 9.93 0.97 48.53
N PHE A 10 10.79 1.84 49.06
CA PHE A 10 12.00 2.30 48.37
C PHE A 10 13.06 1.21 48.22
N ASN A 11 13.22 0.35 49.23
CA ASN A 11 14.17 -0.76 49.14
C ASN A 11 13.70 -1.86 48.18
N LEU A 12 12.39 -2.10 48.07
CA LEU A 12 11.83 -3.07 47.11
C LEU A 12 12.03 -2.59 45.66
N LEU A 13 11.79 -1.31 45.38
CA LEU A 13 12.03 -0.70 44.06
C LEU A 13 13.53 -0.70 43.69
N ARG A 14 14.43 -0.49 44.67
CA ARG A 14 15.88 -0.52 44.44
C ARG A 14 16.40 -1.94 44.16
N VAL A 15 15.84 -2.95 44.82
CA VAL A 15 16.18 -4.36 44.57
C VAL A 15 15.65 -4.83 43.21
N ILE A 16 14.45 -4.39 42.79
CA ILE A 16 13.91 -4.67 41.44
C ILE A 16 14.72 -3.94 40.35
N ALA A 17 15.20 -2.72 40.63
CA ALA A 17 16.09 -1.99 39.72
C ALA A 17 17.49 -2.65 39.59
N GLN A 18 17.98 -3.28 40.67
CA GLN A 18 19.26 -4.00 40.70
C GLN A 18 19.17 -5.46 40.25
N SER A 19 17.98 -6.06 40.21
CA SER A 19 17.77 -7.45 39.75
C SER A 19 17.68 -7.60 38.24
N LYS A 20 17.76 -6.52 37.46
CA LYS A 20 17.95 -6.57 35.99
C LYS A 20 19.39 -6.96 35.65
N GLY A 21 19.80 -8.14 36.08
CA GLY A 21 21.12 -8.70 35.83
C GLY A 21 21.40 -8.94 34.34
N PRO A 22 22.66 -9.27 33.99
CA PRO A 22 23.07 -9.57 32.61
C PRO A 22 22.21 -10.65 31.93
N ARG A 23 21.71 -11.60 32.73
CA ARG A 23 20.89 -12.74 32.27
C ARG A 23 19.54 -12.30 31.70
N THR A 24 18.86 -11.36 32.36
CA THR A 24 17.60 -10.77 31.87
C THR A 24 17.81 -9.89 30.63
N ARG A 25 18.93 -9.14 30.55
CA ARG A 25 19.24 -8.34 29.35
C ARG A 25 19.54 -9.21 28.13
N TYR A 26 20.18 -10.36 28.32
CA TYR A 26 20.51 -11.30 27.24
C TYR A 26 19.27 -12.02 26.70
N GLN A 27 18.30 -12.36 27.57
CA GLN A 27 17.01 -12.92 27.15
C GLN A 27 16.21 -11.94 26.28
N VAL A 28 16.11 -10.67 26.71
CA VAL A 28 15.39 -9.63 25.95
C VAL A 28 16.02 -9.40 24.57
N LYS A 29 17.36 -9.42 24.47
CA LYS A 29 18.06 -9.31 23.17
C LYS A 29 17.74 -10.48 22.24
N LYS A 30 17.77 -11.72 22.74
CA LYS A 30 17.42 -12.91 21.97
C LYS A 30 15.97 -12.90 21.50
N GLU A 31 15.05 -12.42 22.33
CA GLU A 31 13.64 -12.29 21.96
C GLU A 31 13.43 -11.23 20.86
N GLN A 32 14.16 -10.12 20.92
CA GLN A 32 14.13 -9.08 19.87
C GLN A 32 14.73 -9.58 18.55
N GLU A 33 15.85 -10.31 18.60
CA GLU A 33 16.46 -10.95 17.43
C GLU A 33 15.51 -11.95 16.78
N PHE A 34 14.88 -12.82 17.58
CA PHE A 34 13.89 -13.78 17.10
C PHE A 34 12.67 -13.08 16.48
N ALA A 35 12.14 -12.04 17.13
CA ALA A 35 11.02 -11.27 16.58
C ALA A 35 11.39 -10.63 15.24
N LYS A 36 12.59 -10.05 15.13
CA LYS A 36 13.12 -9.48 13.89
C LYS A 36 13.24 -10.54 12.79
N GLU A 37 13.75 -11.72 13.10
CA GLU A 37 13.87 -12.84 12.15
C GLU A 37 12.49 -13.29 11.64
N VAL A 38 11.50 -13.40 12.52
CA VAL A 38 10.11 -13.73 12.14
C VAL A 38 9.53 -12.66 11.20
N LYS A 39 9.77 -11.37 11.48
CA LYS A 39 9.32 -10.27 10.60
C LYS A 39 10.04 -10.28 9.26
N LEU A 40 11.34 -10.56 9.25
CA LEU A 40 12.13 -10.72 8.04
C LEU A 40 11.60 -11.86 7.16
N ALA A 41 11.33 -13.02 7.76
CA ALA A 41 10.76 -14.16 7.05
C ALA A 41 9.36 -13.85 6.48
N GLN A 42 8.52 -13.16 7.25
CA GLN A 42 7.20 -12.71 6.79
C GLN A 42 7.30 -11.75 5.61
N ARG A 43 8.20 -10.77 5.67
CA ARG A 43 8.48 -9.87 4.55
C ARG A 43 8.95 -10.62 3.32
N ASN A 44 9.93 -11.53 3.46
CA ASN A 44 10.48 -12.28 2.35
C ASN A 44 9.42 -13.16 1.67
N LYS A 45 8.50 -13.74 2.45
CA LYS A 45 7.34 -14.43 1.90
C LYS A 45 6.51 -13.53 1.00
N PHE A 46 6.16 -12.33 1.45
CA PHE A 46 5.39 -11.41 0.61
C PHE A 46 6.18 -10.85 -0.58
N SER A 47 7.51 -10.69 -0.46
CA SER A 47 8.36 -10.36 -1.61
C SER A 47 8.23 -11.43 -2.70
N TYR A 48 8.32 -12.70 -2.31
CA TYR A 48 8.13 -13.82 -3.21
C TYR A 48 6.73 -13.85 -3.82
N ASP A 49 5.69 -13.64 -3.03
CA ASP A 49 4.30 -13.61 -3.51
C ASP A 49 4.10 -12.49 -4.57
N VAL A 50 4.71 -11.31 -4.36
CA VAL A 50 4.67 -10.21 -5.33
C VAL A 50 5.41 -10.58 -6.61
N GLU A 51 6.62 -11.14 -6.50
CA GLU A 51 7.42 -11.56 -7.66
C GLU A 51 6.71 -12.61 -8.50
N LEU A 52 6.12 -13.62 -7.86
CA LEU A 52 5.33 -14.64 -8.52
C LEU A 52 4.14 -14.01 -9.25
N LYS A 53 3.43 -13.07 -8.60
CA LYS A 53 2.31 -12.37 -9.24
C LYS A 53 2.75 -11.51 -10.43
N CYS A 54 3.92 -10.88 -10.35
CA CYS A 54 4.50 -10.15 -11.48
C CYS A 54 4.82 -11.07 -12.66
N GLN A 55 5.30 -12.28 -12.40
CA GLN A 55 5.56 -13.28 -13.44
C GLN A 55 4.26 -13.76 -14.10
N GLU A 56 3.26 -14.15 -13.29
CA GLU A 56 1.92 -14.54 -13.78
C GLU A 56 1.33 -13.46 -14.69
N LEU A 57 1.36 -12.21 -14.25
CA LEU A 57 0.84 -11.09 -15.02
C LEU A 57 1.66 -10.80 -16.26
N SER A 58 2.99 -10.93 -16.21
CA SER A 58 3.84 -10.74 -17.38
C SER A 58 3.47 -11.70 -18.52
N SER A 59 3.09 -12.94 -18.21
CA SER A 59 2.58 -13.90 -19.19
C SER A 59 1.24 -13.46 -19.77
N LEU A 60 0.30 -13.03 -18.92
CA LEU A 60 -1.02 -12.54 -19.37
C LEU A 60 -0.94 -11.26 -20.20
N MET A 61 0.09 -10.43 -19.99
CA MET A 61 0.31 -9.21 -20.79
C MET A 61 0.69 -9.48 -22.24
N ILE A 62 1.11 -10.70 -22.56
CA ILE A 62 1.41 -11.14 -23.94
C ILE A 62 0.12 -11.59 -24.65
N GLU A 63 -0.87 -12.04 -23.87
CA GLU A 63 -2.16 -12.51 -24.38
C GLU A 63 -3.12 -11.34 -24.60
N GLU A 64 -4.00 -11.44 -25.60
CA GLU A 64 -5.11 -10.50 -25.77
C GLU A 64 -6.18 -10.79 -24.72
N VAL A 65 -6.20 -9.98 -23.68
CA VAL A 65 -7.08 -10.14 -22.52
C VAL A 65 -8.02 -8.92 -22.40
N ASP A 66 -9.30 -9.19 -22.13
CA ASP A 66 -10.32 -8.16 -21.90
C ASP A 66 -9.87 -7.15 -20.83
N VAL A 67 -10.15 -5.85 -21.04
CA VAL A 67 -9.89 -4.75 -20.11
C VAL A 67 -10.43 -5.05 -18.72
N SER A 68 -11.60 -5.68 -18.62
CA SER A 68 -12.19 -6.07 -17.33
C SER A 68 -11.27 -7.00 -16.53
N ILE A 69 -10.70 -8.00 -17.21
CA ILE A 69 -9.75 -8.95 -16.62
C ILE A 69 -8.44 -8.24 -16.28
N ARG A 70 -7.91 -7.38 -17.17
CA ARG A 70 -6.71 -6.56 -16.90
C ARG A 70 -6.84 -5.72 -15.64
N ARG A 71 -7.99 -5.04 -15.46
CA ARG A 71 -8.30 -4.25 -14.27
C ARG A 71 -8.38 -5.12 -13.01
N LYS A 72 -9.01 -6.29 -13.09
CA LYS A 72 -9.08 -7.24 -11.96
C LYS A 72 -7.68 -7.70 -11.55
N CYS A 73 -6.85 -8.09 -12.51
CA CYS A 73 -5.46 -8.47 -12.33
C CYS A 73 -4.64 -7.38 -11.64
N PHE A 74 -4.81 -6.11 -12.03
CA PHE A 74 -4.16 -4.97 -11.39
C PHE A 74 -4.56 -4.80 -9.93
N VAL A 75 -5.84 -4.96 -9.61
CA VAL A 75 -6.34 -4.89 -8.23
C VAL A 75 -5.78 -6.03 -7.38
N GLU A 76 -5.73 -7.25 -7.92
CA GLU A 76 -5.15 -8.40 -7.23
C GLU A 76 -3.65 -8.20 -6.95
N TRP A 77 -2.88 -7.77 -7.95
CA TRP A 77 -1.46 -7.45 -7.77
C TRP A 77 -1.25 -6.33 -6.74
N SER A 78 -2.04 -5.26 -6.81
CA SER A 78 -1.95 -4.14 -5.87
C SER A 78 -2.14 -4.60 -4.43
N LYS A 79 -3.09 -5.51 -4.17
CA LYS A 79 -3.31 -6.08 -2.82
C LYS A 79 -2.12 -6.88 -2.30
N VAL A 80 -1.46 -7.65 -3.16
CA VAL A 80 -0.26 -8.44 -2.76
C VAL A 80 0.91 -7.49 -2.50
N PHE A 81 1.07 -6.46 -3.34
CA PHE A 81 2.09 -5.45 -3.16
C PHE A 81 1.89 -4.61 -1.89
N GLU A 82 0.65 -4.25 -1.55
CA GLU A 82 0.32 -3.56 -0.29
C GLU A 82 0.71 -4.39 0.94
N LYS A 83 0.44 -5.71 0.94
CA LYS A 83 0.87 -6.60 2.02
C LYS A 83 2.38 -6.67 2.18
N TYR A 84 3.12 -6.65 1.07
CA TYR A 84 4.58 -6.56 1.11
C TYR A 84 5.03 -5.24 1.76
N LEU A 85 4.43 -4.10 1.39
CA LEU A 85 4.76 -2.81 1.99
C LEU A 85 4.45 -2.78 3.49
N GLU A 86 3.31 -3.32 3.92
CA GLU A 86 2.97 -3.42 5.35
C GLU A 86 3.99 -4.29 6.12
N ALA A 87 4.38 -5.44 5.56
CA ALA A 87 5.38 -6.30 6.19
C ALA A 87 6.77 -5.65 6.23
N GLN A 88 7.12 -4.87 5.20
CA GLN A 88 8.34 -4.08 5.15
C GLN A 88 8.33 -2.99 6.22
N ASP A 89 7.25 -2.21 6.35
CA ASP A 89 7.09 -1.18 7.37
C ASP A 89 7.17 -1.78 8.79
N ILE A 90 6.62 -2.98 9.00
CA ILE A 90 6.73 -3.69 10.28
C ILE A 90 8.16 -4.12 10.54
N TYR A 91 8.86 -4.68 9.55
CA TYR A 91 10.25 -5.12 9.69
C TYR A 91 11.18 -3.93 9.99
N GLU A 92 10.99 -2.79 9.33
CA GLU A 92 11.79 -1.58 9.54
C GLU A 92 11.76 -1.08 10.98
N LYS A 93 10.66 -1.30 11.73
CA LYS A 93 10.58 -0.95 13.16
C LYS A 93 11.55 -1.73 14.04
N TYR A 94 12.08 -2.86 13.56
CA TYR A 94 13.03 -3.71 14.29
C TYR A 94 14.46 -3.55 13.78
N CYS A 95 14.69 -2.71 12.77
CA CYS A 95 16.00 -2.48 12.17
C CYS A 95 16.59 -1.16 12.62
N THR A 96 17.91 -1.07 12.62
CA THR A 96 18.62 0.20 12.72
C THR A 96 18.67 0.90 11.36
N ASP A 97 18.90 2.20 11.33
CA ASP A 97 19.01 2.97 10.08
C ASP A 97 20.11 2.41 9.15
N GLU A 98 21.22 1.94 9.73
CA GLU A 98 22.33 1.32 8.98
C GLU A 98 21.91 0.01 8.32
N GLU A 99 21.14 -0.83 9.02
CA GLU A 99 20.61 -2.08 8.46
C GLU A 99 19.61 -1.82 7.33
N ILE A 100 18.76 -0.79 7.47
CA ILE A 100 17.81 -0.37 6.43
C ILE A 100 18.55 0.13 5.19
N LEU A 101 19.65 0.87 5.37
CA LEU A 101 20.51 1.35 4.28
C LEU A 101 21.23 0.22 3.53
N GLN A 102 21.63 -0.83 4.24
CA GLN A 102 22.31 -1.99 3.65
C GLN A 102 21.36 -3.01 3.01
N ASP A 103 20.05 -2.90 3.23
CA ASP A 103 19.04 -3.81 2.71
C ASP A 103 18.82 -3.65 1.20
N ARG A 104 19.67 -4.32 0.42
CA ARG A 104 19.59 -4.35 -1.04
C ARG A 104 18.30 -4.99 -1.55
N THR A 105 17.79 -6.00 -0.85
CA THR A 105 16.57 -6.72 -1.24
C THR A 105 15.37 -5.77 -1.25
N ARG A 106 15.22 -4.95 -0.20
CA ARG A 106 14.19 -3.91 -0.16
C ARG A 106 14.25 -2.99 -1.38
N ALA A 107 15.44 -2.46 -1.68
CA ALA A 107 15.62 -1.51 -2.77
C ALA A 107 15.31 -2.15 -4.14
N GLN A 108 15.78 -3.38 -4.37
CA GLN A 108 15.54 -4.12 -5.61
C GLN A 108 14.06 -4.43 -5.81
N THR A 109 13.39 -5.01 -4.81
CA THR A 109 11.97 -5.36 -4.91
C THR A 109 11.12 -4.12 -5.12
N LYS A 110 11.43 -3.01 -4.42
CA LYS A 110 10.69 -1.75 -4.56
C LYS A 110 10.85 -1.13 -5.95
N ASP A 111 12.09 -1.06 -6.47
CA ASP A 111 12.36 -0.53 -7.81
C ASP A 111 11.69 -1.38 -8.89
N TYR A 112 11.83 -2.71 -8.80
CA TYR A 112 11.19 -3.65 -9.71
C TYR A 112 9.66 -3.49 -9.73
N CYS A 113 9.03 -3.46 -8.55
CA CYS A 113 7.57 -3.33 -8.45
C CYS A 113 7.08 -1.96 -8.93
N SER A 114 7.86 -0.89 -8.74
CA SER A 114 7.52 0.44 -9.24
C SER A 114 7.50 0.47 -10.78
N LYS A 115 8.51 -0.09 -11.42
CA LYS A 115 8.57 -0.22 -12.90
C LYS A 115 7.45 -1.13 -13.41
N PHE A 116 7.18 -2.22 -12.69
CA PHE A 116 6.11 -3.14 -13.07
C PHE A 116 4.73 -2.50 -12.96
N LYS A 117 4.49 -1.69 -11.93
CA LYS A 117 3.26 -0.91 -11.77
C LYS A 117 2.99 -0.02 -12.98
N GLU A 118 4.00 0.72 -13.41
CA GLU A 118 3.90 1.60 -14.58
C GLU A 118 3.57 0.78 -15.84
N LYS A 119 4.26 -0.35 -16.03
CA LYS A 119 3.98 -1.28 -17.13
C LYS A 119 2.53 -1.78 -17.11
N LEU A 120 2.01 -2.17 -15.95
CA LEU A 120 0.63 -2.61 -15.79
C LEU A 120 -0.37 -1.49 -16.08
N GLN A 121 -0.10 -0.27 -15.61
CA GLN A 121 -0.95 0.88 -15.87
C GLN A 121 -1.04 1.18 -17.37
N ASN A 122 0.10 1.16 -18.07
CA ASN A 122 0.14 1.35 -19.52
C ASN A 122 -0.66 0.27 -20.26
N TRP A 123 -0.57 -0.99 -19.82
CA TRP A 123 -1.33 -2.10 -20.42
C TRP A 123 -2.83 -2.01 -20.22
N ILE A 124 -3.30 -1.45 -19.11
CA ILE A 124 -4.73 -1.21 -18.87
C ILE A 124 -5.23 -0.05 -19.74
N SER A 125 -4.38 0.95 -20.00
CA SER A 125 -4.70 2.15 -20.78
C SER A 125 -4.62 1.97 -22.30
N GLN A 126 -4.05 0.86 -22.81
CA GLN A 126 -3.90 0.64 -24.26
C GLN A 126 -5.23 0.64 -25.05
N ASP A 127 -6.36 0.27 -24.44
CA ASP A 127 -7.66 0.21 -25.13
C ASP A 127 -8.39 1.56 -25.20
N GLU A 128 -7.94 2.58 -24.45
CA GLU A 128 -8.47 3.93 -24.60
C GLU A 128 -7.97 4.56 -25.92
N VAL A 129 -6.78 4.18 -26.38
CA VAL A 129 -6.16 4.73 -27.61
C VAL A 129 -6.67 4.05 -28.89
N GLN A 130 -7.03 2.77 -28.83
CA GLN A 130 -7.58 2.06 -29.99
C GLN A 130 -9.03 2.43 -30.30
N ASN A 131 -9.80 2.94 -29.34
CA ASN A 131 -11.18 3.39 -29.58
C ASN A 131 -11.28 4.84 -30.11
N GLU A 132 -10.22 5.65 -30.03
CA GLU A 132 -10.18 7.00 -30.63
C GLU A 132 -9.54 7.05 -32.02
N SER A 133 -8.80 6.01 -32.42
CA SER A 133 -8.07 5.99 -33.70
C SER A 133 -8.87 5.40 -34.87
N GLU A 134 -10.10 4.91 -34.66
CA GLU A 134 -11.05 4.52 -35.72
C GLU A 134 -12.11 5.61 -36.00
N ILE A 135 -11.71 6.88 -35.94
CA ILE A 135 -12.42 7.95 -36.65
C ILE A 135 -11.39 8.59 -37.58
N ARG A 136 -11.14 7.93 -38.73
CA ARG A 136 -10.47 8.56 -39.88
C ARG A 136 -11.29 9.79 -40.29
N PRO A 137 -10.74 11.02 -40.27
CA PRO A 137 -11.29 12.13 -41.01
C PRO A 137 -10.60 12.15 -42.38
N GLU A 138 -10.83 11.13 -43.20
CA GLU A 138 -10.51 11.24 -44.62
C GLU A 138 -11.73 11.88 -45.30
N ASP A 139 -11.44 12.91 -46.08
CA ASP A 139 -12.31 13.63 -47.00
C ASP A 139 -13.24 14.71 -46.42
N SER A 140 -12.61 15.84 -46.08
CA SER A 140 -13.28 17.15 -46.24
C SER A 140 -13.53 17.46 -47.73
N VAL A 141 -14.79 17.28 -48.11
CA VAL A 141 -15.57 18.11 -49.05
C VAL A 141 -15.16 18.08 -50.53
N SER A 142 -15.93 17.34 -51.33
CA SER A 142 -16.86 18.00 -52.25
C SER A 142 -17.93 17.08 -52.85
N GLN A 143 -19.18 17.57 -52.70
CA GLN A 143 -20.30 17.48 -53.64
C GLN A 143 -21.20 16.21 -53.68
N ARG A 144 -22.40 16.43 -53.10
CA ARG A 144 -23.74 16.19 -53.68
C ARG A 144 -23.98 14.86 -54.43
N ARG A 145 -24.81 13.99 -53.83
CA ARG A 145 -26.21 13.75 -54.25
C ARG A 145 -26.86 12.61 -53.45
N SER A 146 -28.00 12.96 -52.84
CA SER A 146 -29.27 12.23 -52.80
C SER A 146 -29.37 10.81 -52.22
N ARG A 147 -30.38 10.71 -51.33
CA ARG A 147 -31.27 9.56 -51.03
C ARG A 147 -30.66 8.39 -50.25
N SER A 148 -31.10 8.24 -49.00
CA SER A 148 -32.23 7.37 -48.67
C SER A 148 -32.32 7.22 -47.15
N SER A 149 -33.54 7.35 -46.65
CA SER A 149 -34.00 7.08 -45.29
C SER A 149 -33.61 5.67 -44.79
N ARG A 150 -33.12 5.60 -43.55
CA ARG A 150 -33.61 4.62 -42.56
C ARG A 150 -33.15 4.98 -41.15
N SER A 151 -34.13 5.24 -40.30
CA SER A 151 -33.97 5.25 -38.84
C SER A 151 -33.60 3.84 -38.36
N ILE A 152 -32.57 3.74 -37.53
CA ILE A 152 -32.37 2.59 -36.64
C ILE A 152 -32.03 3.13 -35.25
N HIS A 153 -32.71 2.55 -34.27
CA HIS A 153 -32.89 2.98 -32.89
C HIS A 153 -31.59 3.19 -32.08
N SER A 154 -31.49 4.35 -31.45
CA SER A 154 -30.59 4.64 -30.34
C SER A 154 -31.25 4.24 -29.02
N VAL A 155 -31.01 3.00 -28.57
CA VAL A 155 -31.42 2.53 -27.24
C VAL A 155 -30.28 1.69 -26.63
N SER A 156 -29.17 2.32 -26.25
CA SER A 156 -28.11 1.66 -25.48
C SER A 156 -27.24 2.60 -24.63
N SER A 157 -27.41 3.93 -24.69
CA SER A 157 -26.55 4.86 -23.92
C SER A 157 -26.92 4.95 -22.44
N SER A 158 -28.21 4.82 -22.09
CA SER A 158 -28.70 5.09 -20.73
C SER A 158 -28.15 4.16 -19.64
N VAL A 159 -27.88 2.89 -19.95
CA VAL A 159 -27.36 1.92 -18.96
C VAL A 159 -25.85 2.08 -18.78
N LYS A 160 -25.10 2.36 -19.85
CA LYS A 160 -23.65 2.61 -19.78
C LYS A 160 -23.35 3.89 -18.99
N ASP A 161 -24.15 4.94 -19.18
CA ASP A 161 -24.02 6.21 -18.45
C ASP A 161 -24.40 6.08 -16.97
N GLN A 162 -25.31 5.18 -16.61
CA GLN A 162 -25.64 4.88 -15.22
C GLN A 162 -24.55 4.04 -14.53
N ILE A 163 -23.95 3.09 -15.24
CA ILE A 163 -22.84 2.26 -14.72
C ILE A 163 -21.59 3.11 -14.49
N THR A 164 -21.25 4.02 -15.40
CA THR A 164 -20.11 4.93 -15.23
C THR A 164 -20.33 5.91 -14.08
N LYS A 165 -21.55 6.43 -13.91
CA LYS A 165 -21.90 7.28 -12.76
C LYS A 165 -21.76 6.56 -11.43
N ALA A 166 -22.28 5.34 -11.31
CA ALA A 166 -22.16 4.54 -10.08
C ALA A 166 -20.69 4.21 -9.75
N GLN A 167 -19.87 3.93 -10.77
CA GLN A 167 -18.44 3.70 -10.58
C GLN A 167 -17.68 4.95 -10.11
N LEU A 168 -18.05 6.13 -10.64
CA LEU A 168 -17.46 7.41 -10.22
C LEU A 168 -17.87 7.77 -8.78
N GLU A 169 -19.11 7.50 -8.37
CA GLU A 169 -19.56 7.70 -6.99
C GLU A 169 -18.76 6.83 -6.01
N VAL A 170 -18.59 5.54 -6.31
CA VAL A 170 -17.78 4.61 -5.49
C VAL A 170 -16.32 5.05 -5.41
N GLN A 171 -15.70 5.47 -6.52
CA GLN A 171 -14.33 6.00 -6.48
C GLN A 171 -14.23 7.28 -5.65
N SER A 172 -15.24 8.15 -5.72
CA SER A 172 -15.26 9.39 -4.94
C SER A 172 -15.36 9.12 -3.43
N GLU A 173 -16.10 8.09 -3.02
CA GLU A 173 -16.21 7.67 -1.63
C GLU A 173 -14.89 7.08 -1.11
N ILE A 174 -14.26 6.19 -1.89
CA ILE A 174 -12.95 5.62 -1.54
C ILE A 174 -11.89 6.72 -1.39
N LEU A 175 -11.89 7.74 -2.26
CA LEU A 175 -10.96 8.87 -2.16
C LEU A 175 -11.24 9.73 -0.92
N LYS A 176 -12.51 9.97 -0.58
CA LYS A 176 -12.89 10.68 0.66
C LYS A 176 -12.46 9.90 1.90
N GLU A 177 -12.72 8.61 1.96
CA GLU A 177 -12.27 7.76 3.08
C GLU A 177 -10.75 7.76 3.21
N ARG A 178 -10.02 7.64 2.10
CA ARG A 178 -8.56 7.71 2.10
C ARG A 178 -8.04 9.05 2.63
N HIS A 179 -8.68 10.16 2.26
CA HIS A 179 -8.34 11.48 2.76
C HIS A 179 -8.59 11.60 4.27
N VAL A 180 -9.73 11.11 4.76
CA VAL A 180 -10.07 11.08 6.20
C VAL A 180 -9.06 10.25 6.99
N VAL A 181 -8.67 9.09 6.47
CA VAL A 181 -7.63 8.24 7.09
C VAL A 181 -6.28 8.96 7.15
N GLN A 182 -5.88 9.66 6.08
CA GLN A 182 -4.64 10.44 6.07
C GLN A 182 -4.67 11.59 7.08
N GLN A 183 -5.79 12.32 7.19
CA GLN A 183 -5.94 13.37 8.21
C GLN A 183 -5.82 12.81 9.63
N LYS A 184 -6.51 11.71 9.94
CA LYS A 184 -6.40 11.05 11.25
C LYS A 184 -4.99 10.56 11.54
N LYS A 185 -4.27 10.08 10.52
CA LYS A 185 -2.87 9.64 10.67
C LYS A 185 -1.94 10.81 11.02
N LEU A 186 -2.16 11.99 10.42
CA LEU A 186 -1.41 13.20 10.76
C LEU A 186 -1.74 13.68 12.18
N GLU A 187 -3.01 13.64 12.58
CA GLU A 187 -3.44 14.02 13.92
C GLU A 187 -2.87 13.10 15.00
N LEU A 188 -2.86 11.78 14.76
CA LEU A 188 -2.22 10.81 15.66
C LEU A 188 -0.72 11.06 15.80
N LYS A 189 -0.01 11.34 14.69
CA LYS A 189 1.42 11.69 14.75
C LYS A 189 1.67 12.94 15.60
N PHE A 190 0.81 13.95 15.46
CA PHE A 190 0.91 15.16 16.26
C PHE A 190 0.66 14.88 17.75
N GLN A 191 -0.34 14.06 18.08
CA GLN A 191 -0.61 13.65 19.46
C GLN A 191 0.54 12.83 20.07
N GLU A 192 1.12 11.90 19.31
CA GLU A 192 2.30 11.13 19.72
C GLU A 192 3.50 12.05 20.00
N GLU A 193 3.74 13.06 19.14
CA GLU A 193 4.81 14.02 19.33
C GLU A 193 4.60 14.90 20.58
N GLN A 194 3.36 15.33 20.82
CA GLN A 194 2.99 16.08 22.03
C GLN A 194 3.18 15.24 23.31
N LEU A 195 2.82 13.96 23.28
CA LEU A 195 3.06 13.04 24.41
C LEU A 195 4.55 12.84 24.65
N ASN A 196 5.34 12.62 23.61
CA ASN A 196 6.79 12.45 23.69
C ASN A 196 7.48 13.71 24.26
N LEU A 197 7.02 14.91 23.88
CA LEU A 197 7.50 16.17 24.47
C LEU A 197 7.14 16.28 25.96
N ARG A 198 5.93 15.88 26.36
CA ARG A 198 5.52 15.87 27.78
C ARG A 198 6.31 14.86 28.60
N GLU A 199 6.58 13.67 28.08
CA GLU A 199 7.43 12.67 28.72
C GLU A 199 8.85 13.20 28.93
N LYS A 200 9.45 13.84 27.91
CA LYS A 200 10.77 14.47 28.03
C LYS A 200 10.83 15.59 29.05
N ILE A 201 9.74 16.36 29.23
CA ILE A 201 9.66 17.40 30.26
C ILE A 201 9.50 16.79 31.65
N ALA A 202 8.79 15.66 31.79
CA ALA A 202 8.60 14.97 33.06
C ALA A 202 9.85 14.18 33.53
N GLU A 203 10.80 13.90 32.63
CA GLU A 203 12.10 13.28 32.95
C GLU A 203 13.18 14.27 33.44
N VAL A 204 12.91 15.58 33.41
CA VAL A 204 13.77 16.66 33.94
C VAL A 204 13.33 17.06 35.34
#